data_AF-D1KS53-F1
#
_entry.id   AF-D1KS53-F1
#
_cell.length_a   1.000
_cell.length_b   1.000
_cell.length_c   1.000
_cell.angle_alpha   90.00
_cell.angle_beta   90.00
_cell.angle_gamma   90.00
#
_symmetry.space_group_name_H-M   'P 1'
#
loop_
_entity.id
_entity.type
_entity.pdbx_description
1 polymer ?
#
loop_
_entity_poly.entity_id
_entity_poly.type
_entity_poly.pdbx_seq_one_letter_code
_entity_poly.pdbx_strand_id
1 'polypeptide(L)'
;MQWFYQIPGVDTLDTAESFFVFFAVDYDATLLKPCCLPVLREFHRKIRDNVPLQNHLEDEPRAPWLLARRLLTESYQHYTQGGQP
;
A
#
# COMPACT_ATOMS: atom_id res chain seq x y z
N MET A 1 4.73 -0.95 -14.98
CA MET A 1 4.20 -1.67 -13.79
C MET A 1 5.29 -2.45 -13.04
N GLN A 2 6.58 -2.14 -13.20
CA GLN A 2 7.67 -2.97 -12.63
C GLN A 2 8.23 -2.45 -11.30
N TRP A 3 8.01 -1.19 -10.92
CA TRP A 3 8.65 -0.63 -9.71
C TRP A 3 8.13 -1.22 -8.40
N PHE A 4 6.84 -1.58 -8.33
CA PHE A 4 6.31 -2.19 -7.10
C PHE A 4 6.98 -3.54 -6.87
N TYR A 5 7.12 -4.36 -7.91
CA TYR A 5 7.88 -5.63 -7.88
C TYR A 5 9.40 -5.47 -7.68
N GLN A 6 9.94 -4.25 -7.75
CA GLN A 6 11.34 -3.99 -7.38
C GLN A 6 11.53 -3.95 -5.85
N ILE A 7 10.45 -3.85 -5.07
CA ILE A 7 10.53 -3.89 -3.61
C ILE A 7 10.90 -5.33 -3.20
N PRO A 8 12.09 -5.54 -2.59
CA PRO A 8 12.54 -6.88 -2.26
C PRO A 8 11.62 -7.54 -1.23
N GLY A 9 11.04 -8.68 -1.58
CA GLY A 9 10.14 -9.44 -0.70
C GLY A 9 8.65 -9.11 -0.84
N VAL A 10 8.27 -8.10 -1.64
CA VAL A 10 6.85 -7.75 -1.82
C VAL A 10 6.04 -8.84 -2.52
N ASP A 11 6.68 -9.60 -3.42
CA ASP A 11 6.08 -10.70 -4.17
C ASP A 11 5.76 -11.90 -3.26
N THR A 12 6.40 -11.98 -2.10
CA THR A 12 6.16 -13.04 -1.11
C THR A 12 4.92 -12.77 -0.24
N LEU A 13 4.30 -11.60 -0.39
CA LEU A 13 3.15 -11.17 0.40
C LEU A 13 1.86 -11.68 -0.24
N ASP A 14 1.29 -12.73 0.34
CA ASP A 14 0.04 -13.34 -0.13
C ASP A 14 -1.21 -12.72 0.52
N THR A 15 -1.06 -12.17 1.73
CA THR A 15 -2.18 -11.65 2.52
C THR A 15 -2.08 -10.16 2.78
N ALA A 16 -3.22 -9.49 2.94
CA ALA A 16 -3.24 -8.07 3.31
C ALA A 16 -2.45 -7.79 4.58
N GLU A 17 -2.62 -8.60 5.63
CA GLU A 17 -1.89 -8.46 6.89
C GLU A 17 -0.38 -8.49 6.66
N SER A 18 0.10 -9.35 5.76
CA SER A 18 1.51 -9.38 5.34
C SER A 18 1.96 -8.04 4.74
N PHE A 19 1.14 -7.37 3.94
CA PHE A 19 1.45 -6.02 3.44
C PHE A 19 1.58 -4.99 4.58
N PHE A 20 0.64 -4.97 5.53
CA PHE A 20 0.71 -4.03 6.65
C PHE A 20 1.94 -4.27 7.53
N VAL A 21 2.23 -5.54 7.84
CA VAL A 21 3.43 -5.92 8.61
C VAL A 21 4.70 -5.55 7.85
N PHE A 22 4.79 -5.87 6.55
CA PHE A 22 5.96 -5.61 5.71
C PHE A 22 6.26 -4.12 5.57
N PHE A 23 5.23 -3.28 5.43
CA PHE A 23 5.38 -1.83 5.33
C PHE A 23 5.41 -1.12 6.69
N ALA A 24 5.40 -1.86 7.81
CA ALA A 24 5.34 -1.31 9.16
C ALA A 24 4.26 -0.21 9.29
N VAL A 25 3.06 -0.52 8.81
CA VAL A 25 1.86 0.31 8.92
C VAL A 25 1.08 -0.17 10.14
N ASP A 26 0.70 0.76 11.01
CA ASP A 26 -0.14 0.46 12.15
C ASP A 26 -1.56 0.13 11.66
N TYR A 27 -2.09 -1.02 12.06
CA TYR A 27 -3.42 -1.48 11.66
C TYR A 27 -4.08 -2.25 12.80
N ASP A 28 -5.40 -2.21 12.82
CA ASP A 28 -6.23 -3.01 13.71
C ASP A 28 -6.77 -4.19 12.90
N ALA A 29 -6.42 -5.42 13.30
CA ALA A 29 -6.83 -6.62 12.58
C ALA A 29 -8.36 -6.83 12.58
N THR A 30 -9.06 -6.30 13.58
CA THR A 30 -10.53 -6.39 13.70
C THR A 30 -11.21 -5.47 12.70
N LEU A 31 -10.66 -4.27 12.47
CA LEU A 31 -11.14 -3.32 11.47
C LEU A 31 -10.66 -3.66 10.06
N LEU A 32 -9.47 -4.25 9.93
CA LEU A 32 -8.90 -4.61 8.66
C LEU A 32 -9.66 -5.78 8.02
N LYS A 33 -9.98 -6.85 8.76
CA LYS A 33 -10.68 -8.04 8.21
C LYS A 33 -11.89 -7.70 7.31
N PRO A 34 -12.86 -6.87 7.73
CA PRO A 34 -14.02 -6.54 6.90
C PRO A 34 -13.70 -5.59 5.73
N CYS A 35 -12.69 -4.71 5.88
CA CYS A 35 -12.36 -3.68 4.89
C CYS A 35 -11.09 -3.99 4.07
N CYS A 36 -10.51 -5.18 4.25
CA CYS A 36 -9.23 -5.60 3.70
C CYS A 36 -9.21 -5.57 2.17
N LEU A 37 -10.20 -6.19 1.54
CA LEU A 37 -10.35 -6.22 0.08
C LEU A 37 -10.50 -4.81 -0.54
N PRO A 38 -11.42 -3.95 -0.06
CA PRO A 38 -11.55 -2.60 -0.62
C PRO A 38 -10.31 -1.73 -0.36
N VAL A 39 -9.67 -1.84 0.81
CA VAL A 39 -8.42 -1.12 1.12
C VAL A 39 -7.29 -1.53 0.16
N LEU A 40 -7.10 -2.83 -0.06
CA LEU A 40 -6.11 -3.34 -1.02
C LEU A 40 -6.41 -2.92 -2.45
N ARG A 41 -7.69 -2.92 -2.85
CA ARG A 41 -8.10 -2.50 -4.19
C ARG A 41 -7.81 -1.02 -4.41
N GLU A 42 -8.09 -0.17 -3.43
CA GLU A 42 -7.75 1.25 -3.46
C GLU A 42 -6.23 1.46 -3.50
N PHE A 43 -5.49 0.72 -2.68
CA PHE A 43 -4.04 0.74 -2.67
C PHE A 43 -3.45 0.39 -4.06
N HIS A 44 -3.91 -0.69 -4.69
CA HIS A 44 -3.49 -1.07 -6.05
C HIS A 44 -3.86 -0.01 -7.09
N ARG A 45 -5.02 0.63 -6.95
CA ARG A 45 -5.43 1.74 -7.83
C ARG A 45 -4.49 2.93 -7.68
N LYS A 46 -4.23 3.36 -6.44
CA LYS A 46 -3.31 4.46 -6.13
C LYS A 46 -1.88 4.17 -6.59
N ILE A 47 -1.38 2.94 -6.41
CA ILE A 47 -0.09 2.52 -6.98
C ILE A 47 -0.11 2.74 -8.48
N ARG A 48 -1.11 2.20 -9.19
CA ARG A 48 -1.20 2.31 -10.66
C ARG A 48 -1.20 3.76 -11.14
N ASP A 49 -1.89 4.63 -10.42
CA ASP A 49 -1.99 6.06 -10.73
C ASP A 49 -0.69 6.85 -10.45
N ASN A 50 0.04 6.46 -9.40
CA ASN A 50 1.31 7.08 -9.04
C ASN A 50 2.53 6.50 -9.79
N VAL A 51 2.39 5.33 -10.45
CA VAL A 51 3.42 4.71 -11.33
C VAL A 51 3.92 5.67 -12.43
N PRO A 52 3.06 6.31 -13.24
CA PRO A 52 3.53 7.19 -14.32
C PRO A 52 4.30 8.41 -13.81
N LEU A 53 4.01 8.88 -12.58
CA LEU A 53 4.70 10.02 -11.96
C LEU A 53 6.09 9.66 -11.41
N GLN A 54 6.30 8.40 -10.97
CA GLN A 54 7.60 7.94 -10.44
C GLN A 54 8.64 7.58 -11.51
N ASN A 55 8.31 7.59 -12.80
CA ASN A 55 9.28 7.38 -13.89
C ASN A 55 10.38 8.46 -13.94
N HIS A 56 10.34 9.46 -13.04
CA HIS A 56 11.28 10.58 -12.98
C HIS A 56 11.99 10.74 -11.62
N LEU A 57 11.73 9.86 -10.64
CA LEU A 57 12.42 9.88 -9.35
C LEU A 57 13.50 8.80 -9.33
N GLU A 58 14.58 9.11 -10.03
CA GLU A 58 15.85 8.39 -9.99
C GLU A 58 16.52 8.51 -8.61
N ASP A 59 17.26 7.46 -8.25
CA ASP A 59 18.36 7.35 -7.26
C ASP A 59 18.08 6.91 -5.80
N GLU A 60 16.84 6.78 -5.33
CA GLU A 60 16.60 6.24 -3.97
C GLU A 60 15.94 4.85 -3.96
N PRO A 61 16.67 3.77 -3.58
CA PRO A 61 16.09 2.42 -3.50
C PRO A 61 14.97 2.30 -2.46
N ARG A 62 14.84 3.27 -1.55
CA ARG A 62 13.80 3.32 -0.51
C ARG A 62 12.56 4.12 -0.93
N ALA A 63 12.64 4.96 -1.96
CA ALA A 63 11.52 5.74 -2.46
C ALA A 63 10.27 4.89 -2.80
N PRO A 64 10.39 3.75 -3.52
CA PRO A 64 9.22 2.91 -3.80
C PRO A 64 8.60 2.29 -2.54
N TRP A 65 9.42 1.94 -1.55
CA TRP A 65 8.93 1.38 -0.29
C TRP A 65 8.19 2.44 0.55
N LEU A 66 8.73 3.66 0.64
CA LEU A 66 8.09 4.77 1.36
C LEU A 66 6.79 5.19 0.72
N LEU A 67 6.73 5.24 -0.62
CA LEU A 67 5.49 5.56 -1.33
C LEU A 67 4.44 4.47 -1.09
N ALA A 68 4.80 3.20 -1.24
CA ALA A 68 3.86 2.10 -0.98
C ALA A 68 3.32 2.14 0.46
N ARG A 69 4.19 2.36 1.45
CA ARG A 69 3.79 2.54 2.85
C ARG A 69 2.80 3.69 3.03
N ARG A 70 3.08 4.83 2.41
CA ARG A 70 2.21 6.02 2.47
C ARG A 70 0.85 5.74 1.83
N LEU A 71 0.82 5.19 0.62
CA LEU A 71 -0.42 4.88 -0.10
C LEU A 71 -1.27 3.85 0.67
N LEU A 72 -0.64 2.82 1.25
CA LEU A 72 -1.33 1.82 2.06
C LEU A 72 -1.94 2.44 3.33
N THR A 73 -1.17 3.30 4.01
CA THR A 73 -1.64 4.03 5.19
C THR A 73 -2.82 4.93 4.85
N GLU A 74 -2.73 5.71 3.76
CA GLU A 74 -3.81 6.57 3.32
C GLU A 74 -5.07 5.78 2.96
N SER A 75 -4.92 4.66 2.23
CA SER A 75 -6.04 3.78 1.90
C SER A 75 -6.70 3.20 3.16
N TYR A 76 -5.91 2.76 4.15
CA TYR A 76 -6.45 2.23 5.40
C TYR A 76 -7.13 3.31 6.27
N GLN A 77 -6.51 4.49 6.40
CA GLN A 77 -7.08 5.63 7.12
C GLN A 77 -8.36 6.13 6.46
N HIS A 78 -8.44 6.14 5.14
CA HIS A 78 -9.65 6.52 4.44
C HIS A 78 -10.85 5.62 4.80
N TYR A 79 -10.62 4.33 5.04
CA TYR A 79 -11.67 3.38 5.43
C TYR A 79 -11.94 3.32 6.94
N THR A 80 -10.98 3.70 7.80
CA THR A 80 -11.12 3.64 9.26
C THR A 80 -11.44 4.99 9.91
N GLN A 81 -10.99 6.09 9.33
CA GLN A 81 -11.22 7.47 9.78
C GLN A 81 -12.28 8.18 8.93
N GLY A 82 -12.45 7.78 7.66
CA GLY A 82 -13.55 8.20 6.82
C GLY A 82 -14.79 7.41 7.16
N GLY A 83 -15.66 7.98 7.99
CA GLY A 83 -16.99 7.45 8.25
C GLY A 83 -17.69 7.09 6.93
N GLN A 84 -18.42 5.96 6.98
CA GLN A 84 -19.46 5.55 6.05
C GLN A 84 -20.08 6.72 5.23
N PRO A 85 -20.31 6.58 3.92
CA PRO A 85 -21.51 7.17 3.34
C PRO A 85 -22.77 6.54 3.96
#